data_AF-A0A9X4AV00-F1
#
_entry.id   AF-A0A9X4AV00-F1
#
_cell.length_a   1.000
_cell.length_b   1.000
_cell.length_c   1.000
_cell.angle_alpha   90.00
_cell.angle_beta   90.00
_cell.angle_gamma   90.00
#
_symmetry.space_group_name_H-M   'P 1'
#
loop_
_entity.id
_entity.type
_entity.pdbx_description
1 polymer ?
#
loop_
_entity_poly.entity_id
_entity_poly.type
_entity_poly.pdbx_seq_one_letter_code
_entity_poly.pdbx_strand_id
1 'polypeptide(L)'
;MPGRPSQRTPEITAQILDGLRNGHLHRPTVCALVGISTRTLRRWRKQDPEFDAEIRKAEADGEFQLSKLVLQAAEKDPRFALEVLRARYPERWGKRRAKVETQIKVTSECPPTLPKSLRWAWKAGVESNWKDPKAQRALELYWATGFTERSEQIERLRVMLAELEAEALSEDDTPPALN
;
A
#
# COMPACT_ATOMS: atom_id res chain seq x y z
N MET A 1 -43.27 -3.22 4.83
CA MET A 1 -42.10 -2.93 5.69
C MET A 1 -41.97 -1.42 5.78
N PRO A 2 -42.01 -0.80 6.98
CA PRO A 2 -41.79 0.63 7.12
C PRO A 2 -40.40 0.99 6.55
N GLY A 3 -40.35 2.04 5.72
CA GLY A 3 -39.12 2.48 5.08
C GLY A 3 -38.08 2.96 6.10
N ARG A 4 -36.80 2.86 5.75
CA ARG A 4 -35.70 3.33 6.60
C ARG A 4 -35.92 4.82 6.96
N PRO A 5 -35.90 5.20 8.24
CA PRO A 5 -36.13 6.58 8.67
C PRO A 5 -35.07 7.50 8.05
N SER A 6 -35.56 8.57 7.42
CA SER A 6 -34.74 9.55 6.69
C SER A 6 -34.78 10.95 7.29
N GLN A 7 -35.73 11.21 8.20
CA GLN A 7 -35.85 12.47 8.93
C GLN A 7 -35.16 12.38 10.29
N ARG A 8 -34.54 13.49 10.71
CA ARG A 8 -33.88 13.60 12.00
C ARG A 8 -34.93 13.89 13.06
N THR A 9 -35.18 12.92 13.94
CA THR A 9 -35.98 13.13 15.14
C THR A 9 -35.06 13.28 16.36
N PRO A 10 -35.48 13.99 17.42
CA PRO A 10 -34.68 14.12 18.63
C PRO A 10 -34.37 12.76 19.29
N GLU A 11 -35.27 11.78 19.16
CA GLU A 11 -35.07 10.42 19.69
C GLU A 11 -33.94 9.68 18.97
N ILE A 12 -33.92 9.74 17.63
CA ILE A 12 -32.85 9.15 16.80
C ILE A 12 -31.52 9.83 17.12
N THR A 13 -31.54 11.15 17.30
CA THR A 13 -30.35 11.95 17.64
C THR A 13 -29.77 11.50 18.99
N ALA A 14 -30.62 11.36 20.01
CA ALA A 14 -30.23 10.87 21.32
C ALA A 14 -29.64 9.45 21.27
N GLN A 15 -30.29 8.53 20.56
CA GLN A 15 -29.78 7.15 20.41
C GLN A 15 -28.41 7.09 19.74
N ILE A 16 -28.15 7.94 18.73
CA ILE A 16 -26.85 8.04 18.08
C ILE A 16 -25.79 8.54 19.07
N LEU A 17 -26.08 9.63 19.78
CA LEU A 17 -25.15 10.22 20.74
C LEU A 17 -24.84 9.25 21.89
N ASP A 18 -25.85 8.57 22.42
CA ASP A 18 -25.66 7.58 23.49
C ASP A 18 -24.87 6.37 23.02
N GLY A 19 -25.12 5.89 21.80
CA GLY A 19 -24.31 4.82 21.19
C GLY A 19 -22.82 5.19 21.10
N LEU A 20 -22.53 6.43 20.70
CA LEU A 20 -21.16 6.94 20.61
C LEU A 20 -20.50 7.10 21.99
N ARG A 21 -21.23 7.67 22.97
CA ARG A 21 -20.77 7.80 24.36
C ARG A 21 -20.46 6.46 25.03
N ASN A 22 -21.16 5.41 24.64
CA ASN A 22 -20.94 4.05 25.14
C ASN A 22 -19.75 3.33 24.45
N GLY A 23 -19.01 4.02 23.57
CA GLY A 23 -17.79 3.50 22.96
C GLY A 23 -17.97 2.85 21.59
N HIS A 24 -19.14 2.96 20.96
CA HIS A 24 -19.33 2.49 19.57
C HIS A 24 -18.77 3.49 18.55
N LEU A 25 -17.45 3.63 18.50
CA LEU A 25 -16.76 4.62 17.65
C LEU A 25 -16.89 4.35 16.14
N HIS A 26 -17.34 3.14 15.75
CA HIS A 26 -17.59 2.83 14.35
C HIS A 26 -18.98 3.33 13.90
N ARG A 27 -19.00 4.47 13.21
CA ARG A 27 -20.24 5.13 12.75
C ARG A 27 -21.22 4.24 11.97
N PRO A 28 -20.79 3.37 11.04
CA PRO A 28 -21.70 2.42 10.38
C PRO A 28 -22.42 1.49 11.34
N THR A 29 -21.76 1.04 12.42
CA THR A 29 -22.39 0.22 13.46
C THR A 29 -23.49 0.99 14.18
N VAL A 30 -23.22 2.23 14.60
CA VAL A 30 -24.23 3.09 15.25
C VAL A 30 -25.41 3.36 14.30
N CYS A 31 -25.13 3.63 13.02
CA CYS A 31 -26.17 3.80 12.00
C CYS A 31 -27.04 2.54 11.86
N ALA A 32 -26.43 1.36 11.87
CA ALA A 32 -27.16 0.09 11.78
C ALA A 32 -28.03 -0.16 13.02
N LEU A 33 -27.53 0.15 14.22
CA LEU A 33 -28.27 0.01 15.48
C LEU A 33 -29.52 0.90 15.51
N VAL A 34 -29.41 2.14 15.02
CA VAL A 34 -30.52 3.11 14.98
C VAL A 34 -31.38 2.95 13.72
N GLY A 35 -30.97 2.09 12.78
CA GLY A 35 -31.71 1.81 11.55
C GLY A 35 -31.55 2.85 10.44
N ILE A 36 -30.61 3.79 10.54
CA ILE A 36 -30.35 4.82 9.51
C ILE A 36 -29.23 4.42 8.55
N SER A 37 -29.11 5.12 7.42
CA SER A 37 -27.98 4.95 6.51
C SER A 37 -26.81 5.86 6.90
N THR A 38 -25.58 5.42 6.64
CA THR A 38 -24.38 6.25 6.83
C THR A 38 -24.43 7.53 5.99
N ARG A 39 -25.04 7.48 4.80
CA ARG A 39 -25.26 8.65 3.94
C ARG A 39 -26.21 9.65 4.60
N THR A 40 -27.24 9.19 5.30
CA THR A 40 -28.17 10.04 6.06
C THR A 40 -27.44 10.78 7.17
N LEU A 41 -26.66 10.06 7.99
CA LEU A 41 -25.87 10.67 9.06
C LEU A 41 -24.87 11.71 8.53
N ARG A 42 -24.16 11.39 7.44
CA ARG A 42 -23.22 12.33 6.80
C ARG A 42 -23.93 13.59 6.28
N ARG A 43 -25.14 13.45 5.74
CA ARG A 43 -25.95 14.59 5.29
C ARG A 43 -26.33 15.49 6.47
N TRP A 44 -26.81 14.92 7.57
CA TRP A 44 -27.21 15.71 8.75
C TRP A 44 -26.04 16.48 9.35
N ARG A 45 -24.86 15.85 9.47
CA ARG A 45 -23.64 16.52 9.95
C ARG A 45 -23.18 17.68 9.06
N LYS A 46 -23.42 17.60 7.75
CA LYS A 46 -23.09 18.69 6.81
C LYS A 46 -24.10 19.84 6.91
N GLN A 47 -25.36 19.53 7.22
CA GLN A 47 -26.44 20.52 7.32
C GLN A 47 -26.45 21.25 8.65
N ASP A 48 -25.99 20.61 9.73
CA ASP A 48 -25.99 21.14 11.08
C ASP A 48 -24.60 20.97 11.74
N PRO A 49 -23.81 22.06 11.83
CA PRO A 49 -22.52 22.07 12.49
C PRO A 49 -22.58 21.84 14.01
N GLU A 50 -23.67 22.22 14.69
CA GLU A 50 -23.82 22.01 16.14
C GLU A 50 -23.97 20.52 16.42
N PHE A 51 -24.80 19.83 15.63
CA PHE A 51 -24.93 18.38 15.71
C PHE A 51 -23.61 17.65 15.38
N ASP A 52 -22.81 18.16 14.44
CA ASP A 52 -21.47 17.62 14.18
C ASP A 52 -20.56 17.77 15.41
N ALA A 53 -20.61 18.92 16.09
CA ALA A 53 -19.84 19.15 17.31
C ALA A 53 -20.29 18.22 18.45
N GLU A 54 -21.59 18.00 18.62
CA GLU A 54 -22.14 17.05 19.58
C GLU A 54 -21.68 15.61 19.31
N ILE A 55 -21.69 15.19 18.04
CA ILE A 55 -21.17 13.87 17.63
C ILE A 55 -19.69 13.75 17.98
N ARG A 56 -18.87 14.74 17.65
CA ARG A 56 -17.43 14.72 17.98
C ARG A 56 -17.19 14.66 19.49
N LYS A 57 -17.99 15.39 20.27
CA LYS A 57 -17.94 15.34 21.72
C LYS A 57 -18.31 13.94 22.24
N ALA A 58 -19.38 13.35 21.72
CA ALA A 58 -19.80 11.99 22.08
C ALA A 58 -18.76 10.93 21.70
N GLU A 59 -18.08 11.08 20.55
CA GLU A 59 -16.95 10.22 20.14
C GLU A 59 -15.79 10.34 21.13
N ALA A 60 -15.43 11.57 21.54
CA ALA A 60 -14.38 11.79 22.53
C ALA A 60 -14.74 11.21 23.90
N ASP A 61 -15.99 11.35 24.34
CA ASP A 61 -16.48 10.76 25.58
C ASP A 61 -16.40 9.22 25.53
N GLY A 62 -16.79 8.60 24.40
CA GLY A 62 -16.69 7.17 24.19
C GLY A 62 -15.24 6.66 24.17
N GLU A 63 -14.33 7.38 23.52
CA GLU A 63 -12.89 7.07 23.54
C GLU A 63 -12.33 7.17 24.96
N PHE A 64 -12.72 8.18 25.73
CA PHE A 64 -12.34 8.31 27.12
C PHE A 64 -12.80 7.12 27.96
N GLN A 65 -14.06 6.65 27.81
CA GLN A 65 -14.55 5.46 28.53
C GLN A 65 -13.74 4.20 28.17
N LEU A 66 -13.46 3.98 26.88
CA LEU A 66 -12.65 2.85 26.45
C LEU A 66 -11.21 2.92 26.99
N SER A 67 -10.61 4.11 26.97
CA SER A 67 -9.26 4.30 27.53
C SER A 67 -9.21 4.00 29.03
N LYS A 68 -10.25 4.38 29.78
CA LYS A 68 -10.39 4.07 31.21
C LYS A 68 -10.47 2.57 31.44
N LEU A 69 -11.26 1.84 30.62
CA LEU A 69 -11.34 0.38 30.70
C LEU A 69 -9.99 -0.28 30.41
N VAL A 70 -9.24 0.20 29.42
CA VAL A 70 -7.90 -0.30 29.12
C VAL A 70 -6.94 -0.07 30.28
N LEU A 71 -6.99 1.12 30.92
CA LEU A 71 -6.17 1.41 32.10
C LEU A 71 -6.53 0.52 33.30
N GLN A 72 -7.82 0.29 33.55
CA GLN A 72 -8.28 -0.63 34.59
C GLN A 72 -7.89 -2.08 34.30
N ALA A 73 -7.92 -2.51 33.03
CA ALA A 73 -7.45 -3.82 32.62
C ALA A 73 -5.92 -3.94 32.78
N ALA A 74 -5.18 -2.86 32.53
CA ALA A 74 -3.73 -2.78 32.70
C ALA A 74 -3.28 -2.93 34.16
N GLU A 75 -4.11 -2.56 35.14
CA GLU A 75 -3.85 -2.83 36.56
C GLU A 75 -3.85 -4.33 36.88
N LYS A 76 -4.65 -5.13 36.13
CA LYS A 76 -4.81 -6.57 36.37
C LYS A 76 -3.89 -7.43 35.49
N ASP A 77 -3.73 -7.05 34.22
CA ASP A 77 -2.85 -7.74 33.27
C ASP A 77 -1.82 -6.76 32.69
N PRO A 78 -0.51 -6.98 32.95
CA PRO A 78 0.55 -6.11 32.47
C PRO A 78 0.66 -6.05 30.94
N ARG A 79 0.05 -6.98 30.20
CA ARG A 79 0.03 -6.94 28.73
C ARG A 79 -0.70 -5.70 28.20
N PHE A 80 -1.82 -5.32 28.81
CA PHE A 80 -2.54 -4.10 28.41
C PHE A 80 -1.73 -2.84 28.73
N ALA A 81 -1.01 -2.81 29.85
CA ALA A 81 -0.09 -1.72 30.17
C ALA A 81 1.00 -1.55 29.10
N LEU A 82 1.54 -2.67 28.61
CA LEU A 82 2.55 -2.67 27.55
C LEU A 82 1.96 -2.17 26.21
N GLU A 83 0.72 -2.53 25.88
CA GLU A 83 0.04 -2.01 24.67
C GLU A 83 -0.23 -0.50 24.77
N VAL A 84 -0.58 0.03 25.94
CA VAL A 84 -0.69 1.48 26.16
C VAL A 84 0.65 2.18 25.95
N LEU A 85 1.74 1.63 26.49
CA LEU A 85 3.09 2.15 26.28
C LEU A 85 3.51 2.10 24.81
N ARG A 86 3.18 1.02 24.09
CA ARG A 86 3.42 0.86 22.65
C ARG A 86 2.70 1.93 21.82
N ALA A 87 1.45 2.23 22.16
CA ALA A 87 0.66 3.24 21.46
C ALA A 87 1.18 4.66 21.71
N ARG A 88 1.57 4.97 22.96
CA ARG A 88 2.01 6.32 23.35
C ARG A 88 3.47 6.62 22.99
N TYR A 89 4.33 5.60 23.03
CA TYR A 89 5.77 5.72 22.81
C TYR A 89 6.28 4.67 21.81
N PRO A 90 5.81 4.69 20.55
CA PRO A 90 6.10 3.65 19.56
C PRO A 90 7.59 3.52 19.22
N GLU A 91 8.36 4.60 19.32
CA GLU A 91 9.81 4.58 19.10
C GLU A 91 10.54 3.69 20.13
N ARG A 92 10.19 3.84 21.41
CA ARG A 92 10.87 3.17 22.53
C ARG A 92 10.29 1.79 22.84
N TRP A 93 8.97 1.66 22.72
CA TRP A 93 8.23 0.47 23.14
C TRP A 93 7.61 -0.31 21.99
N GLY A 94 7.69 0.20 20.76
CA GLY A 94 7.16 -0.45 19.57
C GLY A 94 7.81 -1.82 19.33
N LYS A 95 7.07 -2.68 18.62
CA LYS A 95 7.61 -3.97 18.19
C LYS A 95 8.74 -3.68 17.21
N ARG A 96 9.97 -4.11 17.53
CA ARG A 96 11.06 -4.11 16.55
C ARG A 96 10.56 -4.88 15.33
N ARG A 97 10.56 -4.24 14.16
CA ARG A 97 10.27 -4.94 12.92
C ARG A 97 11.33 -6.03 12.79
N ALA A 98 10.94 -7.29 12.96
CA ALA A 98 11.80 -8.39 12.57
C ALA A 98 12.09 -8.17 11.09
N LYS A 99 13.36 -7.98 10.73
CA LYS A 99 13.77 -8.05 9.33
C LYS A 99 13.44 -9.47 8.89
N VAL A 100 12.32 -9.63 8.19
CA VAL A 100 12.01 -10.89 7.53
C VAL A 100 12.92 -10.90 6.31
N GLU A 101 14.09 -11.52 6.45
CA GLU A 101 14.91 -11.88 5.29
C GLU A 101 14.14 -12.95 4.53
N THR A 102 13.24 -12.54 3.63
CA THR A 102 12.59 -13.48 2.73
C THR A 102 13.61 -13.90 1.67
N GLN A 103 14.13 -15.12 1.80
CA GLN A 103 14.81 -15.80 0.71
C GLN A 103 13.79 -16.13 -0.38
N ILE A 104 13.60 -15.21 -1.32
CA ILE A 104 12.77 -15.47 -2.50
C ILE A 104 13.60 -16.38 -3.44
N LYS A 105 13.34 -17.69 -3.41
CA LYS A 105 13.82 -18.60 -4.45
C LYS A 105 13.01 -18.35 -5.72
N VAL A 106 13.50 -17.44 -6.56
CA VAL A 106 12.97 -17.27 -7.91
C VAL A 106 13.30 -18.55 -8.67
N THR A 107 12.31 -19.43 -8.82
CA THR A 107 12.45 -20.64 -9.63
C THR A 107 12.32 -20.20 -11.08
N SER A 108 13.45 -19.90 -11.72
CA SER A 108 13.47 -19.39 -13.09
C SER A 108 13.49 -20.57 -14.06
N GLU A 109 12.33 -20.95 -14.57
CA GLU A 109 12.23 -21.87 -15.70
C GLU A 109 12.88 -21.25 -16.94
N CYS A 110 13.64 -22.06 -17.69
CA CYS A 110 14.29 -21.60 -18.91
C CYS A 110 13.24 -21.16 -19.93
N PRO A 111 13.31 -19.92 -20.46
CA PRO A 111 12.36 -19.45 -21.46
C PRO A 111 12.37 -20.38 -22.69
N PRO A 112 11.19 -20.77 -23.22
CA PRO A 112 11.12 -21.63 -24.40
C PRO A 112 11.63 -20.93 -25.66
N THR A 113 11.65 -19.59 -25.67
CA THR A 113 12.17 -18.75 -26.76
C THR A 113 13.70 -18.72 -26.83
N LEU A 114 14.40 -19.22 -25.80
CA LEU A 114 15.85 -19.16 -25.75
C LEU A 114 16.49 -20.18 -26.72
N PRO A 115 17.37 -19.73 -27.64
CA PRO A 115 18.09 -20.62 -28.54
C PRO A 115 18.90 -21.67 -27.80
N LYS A 116 19.03 -22.86 -28.39
CA LYS A 116 19.78 -23.97 -27.80
C LYS A 116 21.24 -23.59 -27.48
N SER A 117 21.85 -22.76 -28.32
CA SER A 117 23.22 -22.24 -28.16
C SER A 117 23.41 -21.36 -26.92
N LEU A 118 22.34 -20.87 -26.28
CA LEU A 118 22.39 -20.02 -25.08
C LEU A 118 21.84 -20.69 -23.82
N ARG A 119 21.42 -21.96 -23.89
CA ARG A 119 20.94 -22.70 -22.71
C ARG A 119 22.02 -22.90 -21.65
N TRP A 120 23.30 -22.93 -22.05
CA TRP A 120 24.42 -22.97 -21.11
C TRP A 120 24.46 -21.71 -20.24
N ALA A 121 24.17 -20.53 -20.81
CA ALA A 121 24.20 -19.26 -20.09
C ALA A 121 23.06 -19.20 -19.08
N TRP A 122 21.86 -19.66 -19.45
CA TRP A 122 20.75 -19.79 -18.51
C TRP A 122 21.09 -20.73 -17.34
N LYS A 123 21.63 -21.92 -17.64
CA LYS A 123 22.00 -22.90 -16.62
C LYS A 123 23.08 -22.36 -15.68
N ALA A 124 24.14 -21.75 -16.22
CA ALA A 124 25.20 -21.11 -15.44
C ALA A 124 24.69 -19.95 -14.59
N GLY A 125 23.71 -19.17 -15.11
CA GLY A 125 23.02 -18.13 -14.36
C GLY A 125 22.27 -18.71 -13.16
N VAL A 126 21.45 -19.74 -13.35
CA VAL A 126 20.71 -20.39 -12.26
C VAL A 126 21.65 -21.00 -11.21
N GLU A 127 22.68 -21.74 -11.63
CA GLU A 127 23.65 -22.38 -10.73
C GLU A 127 24.47 -21.36 -9.92
N SER A 128 24.80 -20.20 -10.51
CA SER A 128 25.53 -19.12 -9.83
C SER A 128 24.64 -18.17 -9.03
N ASN A 129 23.32 -18.40 -8.98
CA ASN A 129 22.35 -17.45 -8.45
C ASN A 129 22.49 -16.06 -9.11
N TRP A 130 22.62 -16.07 -10.44
CA TRP A 130 22.79 -14.92 -11.31
C TRP A 130 24.01 -14.05 -10.96
N LYS A 131 25.12 -14.66 -10.52
CA LYS A 131 26.37 -13.95 -10.20
C LYS A 131 27.46 -14.13 -11.26
N ASP A 132 27.27 -14.99 -12.25
CA ASP A 132 28.23 -15.17 -13.36
C ASP A 132 28.09 -14.06 -14.42
N PRO A 133 29.10 -13.18 -14.61
CA PRO A 133 29.04 -12.09 -15.58
C PRO A 133 28.97 -12.57 -17.04
N LYS A 134 29.54 -13.74 -17.35
CA LYS A 134 29.54 -14.26 -18.73
C LYS A 134 28.16 -14.73 -19.13
N ALA A 135 27.47 -15.40 -18.21
CA ALA A 135 26.09 -15.85 -18.39
C ALA A 135 25.14 -14.67 -18.57
N GLN A 136 25.25 -13.65 -17.71
CA GLN A 136 24.47 -12.42 -17.82
C GLN A 136 24.71 -11.74 -19.17
N ARG A 137 25.98 -11.49 -19.52
CA ARG A 137 26.32 -10.77 -20.75
C ARG A 137 25.83 -11.47 -22.01
N ALA A 138 25.91 -12.80 -22.06
CA ALA A 138 25.45 -13.57 -23.21
C ALA A 138 23.92 -13.46 -23.40
N LEU A 139 23.16 -13.49 -22.31
CA LEU A 139 21.70 -13.35 -22.35
C LEU A 139 21.28 -11.92 -22.64
N GLU A 140 21.95 -10.92 -22.06
CA GLU A 140 21.74 -9.51 -22.37
C GLU A 140 21.95 -9.20 -23.85
N LEU A 141 23.07 -9.66 -24.42
CA LEU A 141 23.37 -9.45 -25.83
C LEU A 141 22.31 -10.10 -26.72
N TYR A 142 21.86 -11.30 -26.37
CA TYR A 142 20.79 -11.97 -27.09
C TYR A 142 19.45 -11.25 -26.99
N TRP A 143 19.04 -10.81 -25.80
CA TRP A 143 17.78 -10.09 -25.66
C TRP A 143 17.79 -8.69 -26.29
N ALA A 144 18.96 -8.04 -26.33
CA ALA A 144 19.12 -6.76 -27.01
C ALA A 144 19.12 -6.90 -28.53
N THR A 145 19.80 -7.91 -29.07
CA THR A 145 20.03 -8.02 -30.52
C THR A 145 19.12 -9.01 -31.23
N GLY A 146 18.61 -10.02 -30.52
CA GLY A 146 17.91 -11.18 -31.08
C GLY A 146 18.83 -12.24 -31.70
N PHE A 147 20.14 -11.99 -31.76
CA PHE A 147 21.11 -12.84 -32.48
C PHE A 147 22.06 -13.56 -31.52
N THR A 148 22.54 -14.73 -31.96
CA THR A 148 23.52 -15.53 -31.21
C THR A 148 24.94 -15.40 -31.74
N GLU A 149 25.10 -15.04 -33.02
CA GLU A 149 26.42 -14.87 -33.64
C GLU A 149 27.02 -13.50 -33.33
N ARG A 150 28.32 -13.48 -33.05
CA ARG A 150 29.02 -12.27 -32.63
C ARG A 150 29.08 -11.21 -33.73
N SER A 151 29.24 -11.63 -34.99
CA SER A 151 29.24 -10.74 -36.16
C SER A 151 27.92 -9.98 -36.27
N GLU A 152 26.80 -10.71 -36.25
CA GLU A 152 25.44 -10.15 -36.32
C GLU A 152 25.14 -9.26 -35.11
N GLN A 153 25.56 -9.67 -33.91
CA GLN A 153 25.44 -8.85 -32.70
C GLN A 153 26.17 -7.52 -32.84
N ILE A 154 27.41 -7.52 -33.37
CA ILE A 154 28.20 -6.29 -33.57
C ILE A 154 27.53 -5.38 -34.59
N GLU A 155 27.05 -5.93 -35.70
CA GLU A 155 26.34 -5.16 -36.72
C GLU A 155 25.06 -4.53 -36.17
N ARG A 156 24.22 -5.31 -35.47
CA ARG A 156 23.00 -4.78 -34.87
C ARG A 156 23.27 -3.70 -33.83
N LEU A 157 24.29 -3.88 -32.99
CA LEU A 157 24.67 -2.88 -32.00
C LEU A 157 25.20 -1.59 -32.64
N ARG A 158 25.91 -1.68 -33.77
CA ARG A 158 26.34 -0.50 -34.53
C ARG A 158 25.16 0.26 -35.12
N VAL A 159 24.17 -0.46 -35.65
CA VAL A 159 22.93 0.15 -36.16
C VAL A 159 22.17 0.84 -35.02
N MET A 160 21.99 0.16 -33.89
CA MET A 160 21.34 0.75 -32.71
C MET A 160 22.09 1.98 -32.19
N LEU A 161 23.43 1.95 -32.19
CA LEU A 161 24.23 3.10 -31.79
C LEU A 161 24.02 4.29 -32.75
N ALA A 162 24.02 4.06 -34.06
CA ALA A 162 23.77 5.11 -35.05
C ALA A 162 22.34 5.67 -34.96
N GLU A 163 21.34 4.82 -34.67
CA GLU A 163 19.96 5.24 -34.40
C GLU A 163 19.90 6.18 -33.18
N LEU A 164 20.55 5.81 -32.07
CA LEU A 164 20.60 6.63 -30.85
C LEU A 164 21.39 7.93 -31.04
N GLU A 165 22.49 7.90 -31.77
CA GLU A 165 23.28 9.10 -32.09
C GLU A 165 22.49 10.07 -32.97
N ALA A 166 21.70 9.56 -33.94
CA ALA A 166 20.84 10.37 -34.77
C ALA A 166 19.66 10.97 -33.99
N GLU A 167 19.09 10.23 -33.05
CA GLU A 167 18.02 10.70 -32.15
C GLU A 167 18.54 11.80 -31.22
N ALA A 168 19.72 11.62 -30.61
CA ALA A 168 20.37 12.64 -29.79
C ALA A 168 20.65 13.93 -30.57
N LEU A 169 21.07 13.82 -31.84
CA LEU A 169 21.29 14.99 -32.70
C LEU A 169 19.99 15.73 -33.06
N SER A 170 18.86 15.01 -33.09
CA SER A 170 17.55 15.59 -33.39
C SER A 170 16.92 16.31 -32.19
N GLU A 171 17.29 15.96 -30.96
CA GLU A 171 16.82 16.64 -29.74
C GLU A 171 17.52 17.98 -29.50
N ASP A 172 18.80 18.12 -29.87
CA ASP A 172 19.58 19.37 -29.73
C ASP A 172 19.14 20.50 -30.68
N ASP A 173 18.41 20.18 -31.76
CA ASP A 173 17.91 21.16 -32.75
C ASP A 173 16.54 21.76 -32.41
N THR A 174 15.97 21.46 -31.22
CA THR A 174 14.78 22.17 -30.73
C THR A 174 15.23 23.42 -29.96
N PRO A 175 15.20 24.64 -30.53
CA PRO A 175 15.55 25.83 -29.77
C PRO A 175 14.62 25.94 -28.55
N PRO A 176 15.13 26.33 -27.37
CA PRO A 176 14.29 26.51 -26.21
C PRO A 176 13.19 27.51 -26.57
N ALA A 177 11.94 27.08 -26.48
CA ALA A 177 10.79 27.94 -26.67
C ALA A 177 10.90 29.08 -25.64
N LEU A 178 11.30 30.26 -26.12
CA LEU A 178 11.26 31.50 -25.37
C LEU A 178 9.81 31.78 -24.99
N ASN A 179 9.49 31.58 -23.71
CA ASN A 179 8.37 32.20 -23.01
C ASN A 179 8.89 32.86 -21.74
#